data_AF-A0A967I2K0-F1
#
_entry.id   AF-A0A967I2K0-F1
#
_cell.length_a   1.000
_cell.length_b   1.000
_cell.length_c   1.000
_cell.angle_alpha   90.00
_cell.angle_beta   90.00
_cell.angle_gamma   90.00
#
_symmetry.space_group_name_H-M   'P 1'
#
loop_
_entity.id
_entity.type
_entity.pdbx_description
1 polymer ?
#
loop_
_entity_poly.entity_id
_entity_poly.type
_entity_poly.pdbx_seq_one_letter_code
_entity_poly.pdbx_strand_id
1 'polypeptide(L)'
;MYNQTISKSHAFLYFPTSKNSGAYVADLHSTNSTFLNDEKITPYVAYDLADGDEISFGPQTKVIYLSSSTFYDFISSLKRSSECKMHS
;
A
#
# COMPACT_ATOMS: atom_id res chain seq x y z
N MET A 1 -0.45 21.20 -3.83
CA MET A 1 -0.19 21.22 -2.38
C MET A 1 0.67 20.03 -2.03
N TYR A 2 1.83 20.25 -1.39
CA TYR A 2 2.66 19.17 -0.84
C TYR A 2 2.15 18.84 0.57
N ASN A 3 2.01 17.55 0.91
CA ASN A 3 1.64 17.18 2.26
C ASN A 3 2.85 17.43 3.19
N GLN A 4 2.75 18.46 4.04
CA GLN A 4 3.84 18.86 4.94
C GLN A 4 4.15 17.81 6.01
N THR A 5 3.26 16.82 6.22
CA THR A 5 3.51 15.74 7.17
C THR A 5 4.32 14.59 6.58
N ILE A 6 4.67 14.64 5.28
CA ILE A 6 5.43 13.57 4.62
C ILE A 6 6.85 14.06 4.37
N SER A 7 7.83 13.44 5.02
CA SER A 7 9.25 13.63 4.71
C SER A 7 9.57 13.34 3.24
N LYS A 8 10.54 14.05 2.65
CA LYS A 8 10.95 13.86 1.25
C LYS A 8 11.36 12.42 0.92
N SER A 9 12.06 11.80 1.87
CA SER A 9 12.38 10.38 1.88
C SER A 9 11.67 9.79 3.09
N HIS A 10 10.44 9.30 2.90
CA HIS A 10 9.57 8.89 4.00
C HIS A 10 9.70 7.39 4.27
N ALA A 11 9.48 6.60 3.23
CA ALA A 11 9.48 5.16 3.27
C ALA A 11 9.97 4.63 1.93
N PHE A 12 10.48 3.40 1.96
CA PHE A 12 10.85 2.64 0.80
C PHE A 12 9.92 1.44 0.67
N LEU A 13 9.44 1.19 -0.55
CA LEU A 13 8.67 0.00 -0.90
C LEU A 13 9.46 -0.79 -1.93
N TYR A 14 9.57 -2.10 -1.72
CA TYR A 14 10.19 -3.02 -2.66
C TYR A 14 9.15 -3.99 -3.20
N PHE A 15 9.09 -4.09 -4.52
CA PHE A 15 8.21 -5.02 -5.24
C PHE A 15 9.09 -5.96 -6.07
N PRO A 16 9.34 -7.19 -5.58
CA PRO A 16 10.14 -8.15 -6.32
C PRO A 16 9.44 -8.56 -7.63
N THR A 17 10.23 -8.82 -8.67
CA THR A 17 9.73 -9.39 -9.93
C THR A 17 9.62 -10.92 -9.89
N SER A 18 10.28 -11.56 -8.93
CA SER A 18 10.22 -13.01 -8.72
C SER A 18 8.97 -13.40 -7.95
N LYS A 19 8.29 -14.46 -8.38
CA LYS A 19 7.09 -15.00 -7.70
C LYS A 19 7.34 -15.50 -6.27
N ASN A 20 8.59 -15.74 -5.88
CA ASN A 20 8.94 -16.32 -4.59
C ASN A 20 9.29 -15.29 -3.51
N SER A 21 9.20 -13.99 -3.80
CA SER A 21 9.52 -12.94 -2.85
C SER A 21 8.34 -12.00 -2.69
N GLY A 22 7.95 -11.77 -1.44
CA GLY A 22 6.89 -10.82 -1.08
C GLY A 22 7.35 -9.38 -1.22
N ALA A 23 6.39 -8.48 -1.44
CA ALA A 23 6.66 -7.05 -1.31
C ALA A 23 6.88 -6.69 0.16
N TYR A 24 7.65 -5.64 0.42
CA TYR A 24 7.84 -5.14 1.77
C TYR A 24 7.93 -3.61 1.79
N VAL A 25 7.68 -3.05 2.97
CA VAL A 25 7.84 -1.62 3.28
C VAL A 25 8.84 -1.43 4.42
N ALA A 26 9.61 -0.34 4.35
CA ALA A 26 10.47 0.10 5.45
C ALA A 26 10.38 1.62 5.60
N ASP A 27 10.25 2.11 6.83
CA ASP A 27 10.33 3.54 7.13
C ASP A 27 11.78 4.04 7.02
N LEU A 28 12.00 5.19 6.41
CA LEU A 28 13.33 5.78 6.20
C LEU A 28 13.68 6.82 7.28
N HIS A 29 13.25 6.58 8.52
CA HIS A 29 13.34 7.52 9.64
C HIS A 29 12.59 8.82 9.36
N SER A 30 11.33 8.67 8.94
CA SER A 30 10.48 9.81 8.64
C SER A 30 10.07 10.58 9.91
N THR A 31 9.80 11.87 9.76
CA THR A 31 9.43 12.75 10.90
C THR A 31 8.13 12.31 11.56
N ASN A 32 7.14 11.88 10.77
CA ASN A 32 5.82 11.51 11.26
C ASN A 32 5.57 10.00 11.25
N SER A 33 6.61 9.20 11.01
CA SER A 33 6.57 7.74 10.98
C SER A 33 5.67 7.14 9.89
N THR A 34 5.98 5.90 9.54
CA THR A 34 5.11 5.03 8.74
C THR A 34 4.37 4.09 9.68
N PHE A 35 3.13 3.76 9.33
CA PHE A 35 2.31 2.80 10.04
C PHE A 35 1.83 1.71 9.08
N LEU A 36 1.80 0.47 9.55
CA LEU A 36 1.24 -0.68 8.84
C LEU A 36 0.07 -1.19 9.69
N ASN A 37 -1.15 -1.18 9.13
CA ASN A 37 -2.38 -1.54 9.84
C ASN A 37 -2.54 -0.79 11.18
N ASP A 38 -2.37 0.53 11.14
CA ASP A 38 -2.35 1.46 12.29
C ASP A 38 -1.24 1.20 13.34
N GLU A 39 -0.37 0.22 13.15
CA GLU A 39 0.80 -0.03 14.00
C GLU A 39 2.03 0.72 13.46
N LYS A 40 2.69 1.50 14.32
CA LYS A 40 3.92 2.21 13.94
C LYS A 40 5.06 1.21 13.72
N ILE A 41 5.64 1.23 12.52
CA ILE A 41 6.77 0.36 12.17
C ILE A 41 8.11 0.95 12.60
N THR A 42 9.09 0.08 12.88
CA THR A 42 10.43 0.51 13.28
C THR A 42 11.22 1.03 12.06
N PRO A 43 11.88 2.19 12.13
CA PRO A 43 12.72 2.68 11.04
C PRO A 43 13.79 1.69 10.60
N TYR A 44 14.01 1.60 9.29
CA TYR A 44 14.99 0.73 8.62
C TYR A 44 14.80 -0.77 8.81
N VAL A 45 13.68 -1.21 9.37
CA VAL A 45 13.27 -2.62 9.41
C VAL A 45 12.27 -2.87 8.27
N ALA A 46 12.47 -3.98 7.54
CA ALA A 46 11.56 -4.40 6.48
C ALA A 46 10.37 -5.17 7.07
N TYR A 47 9.16 -4.79 6.64
CA TYR A 47 7.92 -5.45 7.00
C TYR A 47 7.25 -5.95 5.72
N ASP A 48 7.01 -7.26 5.66
CA ASP A 48 6.32 -7.89 4.52
C ASP A 48 4.89 -7.34 4.39
N LEU A 49 4.45 -7.19 3.15
CA LEU A 49 3.12 -6.70 2.80
C LEU A 49 2.25 -7.85 2.29
N ALA A 50 1.02 -7.91 2.80
CA ALA A 50 -0.04 -8.79 2.35
C ALA A 50 -1.17 -8.00 1.68
N ASP A 51 -1.88 -8.65 0.75
CA ASP A 51 -3.04 -8.06 0.10
C ASP A 51 -4.06 -7.54 1.12
N GLY A 52 -4.42 -6.26 1.00
CA GLY A 52 -5.36 -5.59 1.89
C GLY A 52 -4.71 -4.80 3.03
N ASP A 53 -3.40 -4.91 3.22
CA ASP A 53 -2.69 -4.12 4.24
C ASP A 53 -2.84 -2.62 4.00
N GLU A 54 -3.12 -1.87 5.07
CA GLU A 54 -3.13 -0.42 5.04
C GLU A 54 -1.77 0.14 5.43
N ILE A 55 -1.21 0.98 4.57
CA ILE A 55 0.04 1.71 4.83
C ILE A 55 -0.30 3.18 5.03
N SER A 56 0.13 3.75 6.15
CA SER A 56 0.01 5.19 6.44
C SER A 56 1.37 5.87 6.40
N PHE A 57 1.52 6.91 5.59
CA PHE A 57 2.69 7.80 5.56
C PHE A 57 2.38 9.07 6.36
N GLY A 58 2.80 9.08 7.63
CA GLY A 58 2.31 10.06 8.60
C GLY A 58 0.78 9.96 8.82
N PRO A 59 0.17 11.00 9.42
CA PRO A 59 -1.19 10.91 9.97
C PRO A 59 -2.33 10.97 8.94
N GLN A 60 -2.07 11.39 7.71
CA GLN A 60 -3.15 11.76 6.76
C GLN A 60 -3.14 10.99 5.45
N THR A 61 -2.03 10.34 5.09
CA THR A 61 -1.89 9.71 3.77
C THR A 61 -1.88 8.21 3.94
N LYS A 62 -3.04 7.60 3.65
CA LYS A 62 -3.28 6.16 3.75
C LYS A 62 -3.44 5.55 2.36
N VAL A 63 -2.90 4.36 2.16
CA VAL A 63 -3.05 3.56 0.94
C VAL A 63 -3.30 2.10 1.32
N ILE A 64 -4.04 1.37 0.48
CA ILE A 64 -4.20 -0.08 0.61
C ILE A 64 -3.24 -0.75 -0.37
N TYR A 65 -2.44 -1.69 0.11
CA TYR A 65 -1.59 -2.51 -0.73
C TYR A 65 -2.39 -3.64 -1.37
N LEU A 66 -2.25 -3.77 -2.68
CA LEU A 66 -2.70 -4.92 -3.45
C LEU A 66 -1.57 -5.34 -4.39
N SER A 67 -1.25 -6.63 -4.38
CA SER A 67 -0.40 -7.29 -5.35
C SER A 67 -1.00 -7.17 -6.75
N SER A 68 -0.16 -7.33 -7.77
CA SER A 68 -0.58 -7.14 -9.16
C SER A 68 -1.72 -8.07 -9.57
N SER A 69 -1.73 -9.32 -9.09
CA SER A 69 -2.81 -10.27 -9.34
C SER A 69 -4.11 -9.83 -8.66
N THR A 70 -4.06 -9.49 -7.39
CA THR A 70 -5.25 -9.14 -6.60
C THR A 70 -5.86 -7.83 -7.09
N PHE A 71 -5.04 -6.85 -7.46
CA PHE A 71 -5.52 -5.62 -8.09
C PHE A 71 -6.20 -5.89 -9.44
N TYR A 72 -5.63 -6.78 -10.27
CA TYR A 72 -6.25 -7.16 -11.54
C TYR A 72 -7.61 -7.84 -11.34
N ASP A 73 -7.71 -8.78 -10.40
CA ASP A 73 -8.94 -9.47 -10.07
C ASP A 73 -10.01 -8.50 -9.54
N PHE A 74 -9.60 -7.56 -8.69
CA PHE A 74 -10.47 -6.50 -8.17
C PHE A 74 -11.07 -5.66 -9.30
N ILE A 75 -10.24 -5.08 -10.17
CA ILE A 75 -10.72 -4.23 -11.28
C ILE A 75 -11.57 -5.04 -12.26
N SER A 76 -11.23 -6.30 -12.51
CA SER A 76 -12.02 -7.20 -13.37
C SER A 76 -13.39 -7.50 -12.77
N SER A 77 -13.48 -7.64 -11.44
CA SER A 77 -14.77 -7.81 -10.75
C SER A 77 -15.66 -6.58 -10.86
N LEU A 78 -15.09 -5.37 -10.77
CA LEU A 78 -15.83 -4.12 -10.88
C LEU A 78 -16.47 -3.96 -12.27
N LYS A 79 -15.70 -4.23 -13.34
CA LYS A 79 -16.20 -4.15 -14.73
C LYS A 79 -17.41 -5.04 -14.98
N ARG A 80 -17.35 -6.28 -14.50
CA ARG A 80 -18.46 -7.24 -14.60
C ARG A 80 -19.71 -6.78 -13.83
N SER A 81 -19.53 -6.09 -12.70
CA SER A 81 -20.65 -5.58 -11.90
C SER A 81 -21.36 -4.40 -12.56
N SER A 82 -20.64 -3.55 -13.31
CA SER A 82 -21.22 -2.42 -14.05
C SER A 82 -22.02 -2.88 -15.28
N GLU A 83 -21.62 -3.96 -15.94
CA GLU A 83 -22.30 -4.49 -17.13
C GLU A 83 -23.64 -5.16 -16.78
N CYS A 84 -23.75 -5.77 -15.59
CA CYS A 84 -24.97 -6.44 -15.15
C CYS A 84 -26.14 -5.47 -14.84
N LYS A 85 -25.87 -4.16 -14.66
CA LYS A 85 -26.90 -3.15 -14.36
C LYS A 85 -27.63 -2.56 -15.57
N MET A 86 -27.29 -2.94 -16.80
CA MET A 86 -27.84 -2.34 -18.04
C MET A 86 -29.00 -3.13 -18.68
N HIS A 87 -29.52 -4.16 -18.02
CA HIS A 87 -30.72 -4.88 -18.43
C HIS A 87 -31.74 -4.87 -17.27
N SER A 88 -32.52 -3.82 -17.14
CA SER A 88 -33.76 -3.76 -16.36
C SER A 88 -34.67 -2.67 -16.92
#